data_AF-A0A6G8NP41-F1
#
_entry.id   AF-A0A6G8NP41-F1
#
_cell.length_a   1.000
_cell.length_b   1.000
_cell.length_c   1.000
_cell.angle_alpha   90.00
_cell.angle_beta   90.00
_cell.angle_gamma   90.00
#
_symmetry.space_group_name_H-M   'P 1'
#
loop_
_entity.id
_entity.type
_entity.pdbx_description
1 polymer ?
#
loop_
_entity_poly.entity_id
_entity_poly.type
_entity_poly.pdbx_seq_one_letter_code
_entity_poly.pdbx_strand_id
1 'polypeptide(L)' 'MILYFMNQRDAIRYLVEIRRDTLAKPSSRVIVKTHLHESPGVEGVERVLLDVRAARAAYFVECGSAEGDRIVFIT' A
#
# COMPACT_ATOMS: atom_id res chain seq x y z
N MET A 1 -3.39 -14.87 -1.71
CA MET A 1 -3.73 -13.67 -0.92
C MET A 1 -3.10 -13.82 0.45
N ILE A 2 -2.14 -12.96 0.79
CA ILE A 2 -1.36 -13.05 2.04
C ILE A 2 -1.73 -11.87 2.93
N LEU A 3 -1.91 -12.11 4.24
CA LEU A 3 -2.29 -11.09 5.22
C LEU A 3 -1.07 -10.68 6.05
N TYR A 4 -0.84 -9.38 6.16
CA TYR A 4 0.21 -8.79 7.00
C TYR A 4 -0.40 -7.77 7.96
N PHE A 5 0.23 -7.63 9.12
CA PHE A 5 -0.09 -6.62 10.12
C PHE A 5 1.15 -5.77 10.36
N MET A 6 1.01 -4.46 10.22
CA MET A 6 2.08 -3.51 10.44
C MET A 6 1.57 -2.37 11.31
N ASN A 7 2.41 -1.84 12.18
CA ASN A 7 2.12 -0.54 12.77
C ASN A 7 2.24 0.55 11.69
N GLN A 8 1.68 1.73 11.96
CA GLN A 8 1.71 2.86 11.03
C GLN A 8 3.12 3.19 10.52
N ARG A 9 4.15 3.12 11.37
CA ARG A 9 5.53 3.47 11.00
C ARG A 9 6.13 2.47 10.01
N ASP A 10 5.91 1.18 10.24
CA ASP A 10 6.40 0.11 9.37
C ASP A 10 5.64 0.10 8.04
N ALA A 11 4.33 0.36 8.06
CA ALA A 11 3.53 0.56 6.86
C ALA A 11 4.05 1.73 5.99
N ILE A 12 4.43 2.85 6.61
CA ILE A 12 5.05 3.98 5.92
C ILE A 12 6.39 3.58 5.29
N ARG A 13 7.26 2.88 6.04
CA ARG A 13 8.55 2.42 5.53
C ARG A 13 8.36 1.50 4.31
N TYR A 14 7.46 0.53 4.44
CA TYR A 14 7.13 -0.42 3.38
C TYR A 14 6.66 0.26 2.09
N LEU A 15 5.73 1.22 2.20
CA LEU A 15 5.24 1.96 1.04
C LEU A 15 6.32 2.83 0.38
N VAL A 16 7.26 3.37 1.16
CA VAL A 16 8.42 4.12 0.61
C VAL A 16 9.37 3.20 -0.15
N GLU A 17 9.58 1.97 0.33
CA GLU A 17 10.38 0.95 -0.36
C GLU A 17 9.72 0.57 -1.69
N ILE A 18 8.41 0.28 -1.69
CA ILE A 18 7.63 0.02 -2.91
C ILE A 18 7.74 1.18 -3.91
N ARG A 19 7.63 2.43 -3.43
CA ARG A 19 7.79 3.63 -4.28
C ARG A 19 9.18 3.66 -4.94
N ARG A 20 10.23 3.38 -4.16
CA ARG A 20 11.60 3.38 -4.67
C ARG A 20 11.78 2.31 -5.75
N ASP A 21 11.22 1.13 -5.54
CA ASP A 21 11.31 0.02 -6.48
C ASP A 21 10.53 0.27 -7.76
N THR A 22 9.34 0.87 -7.67
CA THR A 22 8.55 1.28 -8.85
C THR A 22 9.23 2.38 -9.66
N LEU A 23 9.90 3.34 -9.01
CA LEU A 23 10.72 4.35 -9.69
C LEU A 23 11.95 3.73 -10.38
N ALA A 24 12.57 2.73 -9.76
CA ALA A 24 13.72 2.03 -10.32
C ALA A 24 13.33 1.06 -11.46
N LYS A 25 12.13 0.48 -11.40
CA LYS A 25 11.57 -0.48 -12.36
C LYS A 25 10.11 -0.14 -12.66
N PRO A 26 9.84 0.73 -13.65
CA PRO A 26 8.48 1.20 -13.96
C PRO A 26 7.54 0.10 -14.49
N SER A 27 8.03 -1.11 -14.78
CA SER A 27 7.21 -2.27 -15.14
C SER A 27 6.63 -3.04 -13.94
N SER A 28 7.00 -2.67 -12.70
CA SER A 28 6.46 -3.30 -11.50
C SER A 28 4.99 -2.89 -11.34
N ARG A 29 4.05 -3.82 -11.58
CA ARG A 29 2.59 -3.60 -11.51
C ARG A 29 2.08 -3.50 -10.07
N VAL A 30 2.77 -2.72 -9.23
CA VAL A 30 2.38 -2.54 -7.83
C VAL A 30 1.28 -1.50 -7.75
N ILE A 31 0.05 -1.98 -7.66
CA ILE A 31 -1.12 -1.13 -7.42
C ILE A 31 -1.41 -1.21 -5.94
N VAL A 32 -1.25 -0.08 -5.25
CA VAL A 32 -1.63 0.05 -3.85
C VAL A 32 -3.03 0.65 -3.78
N LYS A 33 -3.98 -0.08 -3.19
CA LYS A 33 -5.37 0.38 -3.00
C LYS A 33 -5.71 0.57 -1.54
N THR A 34 -6.38 1.67 -1.20
CA THR A 34 -7.04 1.86 0.10
C THR A 34 -8.55 1.80 -0.04
N HIS A 35 -9.21 1.24 0.97
CA HIS A 35 -10.67 1.07 0.98
C HIS A 35 -11.31 1.80 2.18
N LEU A 36 -10.73 2.91 2.64
CA LEU A 36 -11.36 3.67 3.70
C LEU A 36 -12.45 4.59 3.16
N HIS A 37 -13.68 4.29 3.60
CA HIS A 37 -14.93 4.98 3.28
C HIS A 37 -15.39 4.89 1.82
N GLU A 38 -16.68 5.15 1.61
CA GLU A 38 -17.49 5.06 0.38
C GLU A 38 -16.96 5.85 -0.84
N SER A 39 -15.74 6.39 -0.76
CA SER A 39 -15.03 6.94 -1.92
C SER A 39 -14.40 5.82 -2.76
N PRO A 40 -14.44 5.92 -4.09
CA PRO A 40 -13.79 4.96 -4.97
C PRO A 40 -12.33 4.82 -4.57
N GLY A 41 -11.90 3.56 -4.39
CA GLY A 41 -10.60 3.20 -3.85
C GLY A 41 -9.49 4.01 -4.51
N VAL A 42 -8.68 4.65 -3.69
CA VAL A 42 -7.53 5.41 -4.17
C VAL A 42 -6.53 4.42 -4.74
N GLU A 43 -6.09 4.66 -5.98
CA GLU A 43 -5.03 3.88 -6.61
C GLU A 43 -3.71 4.67 -6.60
N GLY A 44 -2.63 4.02 -6.18
CA GLY A 44 -1.27 4.52 -6.32
C GLY A 44 -0.54 4.77 -5.01
N VAL A 45 0.75 4.38 -4.98
CA VAL A 45 1.60 4.37 -3.79
C VAL A 45 1.64 5.73 -3.09
N GLU A 46 1.74 6.83 -3.84
CA GLU A 46 1.84 8.19 -3.28
C GLU A 46 0.65 8.56 -2.42
N ARG A 47 -0.56 8.33 -2.91
CA ARG A 47 -1.76 8.74 -2.21
C ARG A 47 -2.04 7.84 -1.02
N VAL A 48 -1.77 6.54 -1.15
CA VAL A 48 -1.85 5.61 -0.02
C VAL A 48 -0.85 5.98 1.06
N LEU A 49 0.39 6.35 0.70
CA LEU A 49 1.38 6.84 1.65
C LEU A 49 0.89 8.07 2.42
N LEU A 50 0.20 9.01 1.75
CA LEU A 50 -0.41 10.17 2.40
C LEU A 50 -1.54 9.77 3.37
N ASP A 51 -2.43 8.87 2.95
CA ASP A 51 -3.56 8.43 3.79
C ASP A 51 -3.07 7.64 5.02
N VAL A 52 -2.06 6.78 4.86
CA VAL A 52 -1.42 6.08 5.98
C VAL A 52 -0.74 7.08 6.93
N ARG A 53 0.01 8.06 6.42
CA ARG A 53 0.63 9.11 7.24
C ARG A 53 -0.40 9.94 8.02
N ALA A 54 -1.56 10.19 7.42
CA ALA A 54 -2.66 10.92 8.04
C ALA A 54 -3.51 10.06 9.00
N ALA A 55 -3.16 8.78 9.21
CA ALA A 55 -3.95 7.80 9.96
C ALA A 55 -5.39 7.65 9.41
N ARG A 56 -5.56 7.82 8.10
CA ARG A 56 -6.84 7.71 7.36
C ARG A 56 -6.97 6.41 6.58
N ALA A 57 -6.08 5.44 6.82
CA ALA A 57 -6.13 4.12 6.22
C ALA A 57 -5.94 3.06 7.30
N ALA A 58 -6.87 2.10 7.39
CA ALA A 58 -6.78 0.93 8.25
C ALA A 58 -6.11 -0.27 7.54
N TYR A 59 -6.08 -0.26 6.21
CA TYR A 59 -5.37 -1.26 5.42
C TYR A 59 -5.10 -0.77 4.00
N PHE A 60 -4.18 -1.45 3.31
CA PHE A 60 -3.99 -1.33 1.87
C PHE A 60 -3.72 -2.69 1.22
N VAL A 61 -3.95 -2.78 -0.08
CA VAL A 61 -3.67 -3.97 -0.89
C VAL A 61 -2.52 -3.68 -1.83
N GLU A 62 -1.47 -4.49 -1.81
CA GLU A 62 -0.41 -4.50 -2.81
C GLU A 62 -0.73 -5.57 -3.85
N CYS A 63 -1.12 -5.14 -5.05
CA CYS A 63 -1.35 -6.03 -6.18
C CYS A 63 -0.06 -6.26 -6.97
N GLY A 64 0.09 -7.43 -7.59
CA GLY A 64 1.18 -7.68 -8.56
C GLY A 64 2.54 -8.02 -7.94
N SER A 65 2.59 -8.38 -6.65
CA SER A 65 3.77 -9.00 -6.07
C SER A 65 4.00 -10.40 -6.67
N ALA A 66 5.26 -10.86 -6.73
CA ALA A 66 5.61 -12.19 -7.25
C ALA A 66 4.95 -13.34 -6.45
N GLU A 67 4.53 -13.07 -5.22
CA GLU A 67 3.88 -14.03 -4.31
C GLU A 67 2.34 -13.91 -4.30
N GLY A 68 1.79 -13.07 -5.18
CA GLY A 68 0.36 -12.76 -5.27
C GLY A 68 -0.04 -11.52 -4.46
N ASP A 69 -1.34 -11.20 -4.46
CA ASP A 69 -1.82 -9.99 -3.80
C ASP A 69 -1.66 -10.07 -2.27
N ARG A 70 -1.13 -9.00 -1.68
CA ARG A 70 -0.90 -8.87 -0.23
C ARG A 70 -1.84 -7.82 0.34
N ILE A 71 -2.53 -8.15 1.44
CA ILE A 71 -3.33 -7.18 2.21
C ILE A 71 -2.56 -6.85 3.47
N VAL A 72 -2.29 -5.56 3.69
CA VAL A 72 -1.56 -5.05 4.84
C VAL A 72 -2.51 -4.26 5.73
N PHE A 73 -2.80 -4.78 6.92
CA PHE A 73 -3.56 -4.10 7.95
C PHE A 73 -2.65 -3.21 8.80
N ILE A 74 -3.16 -2.03 9.13
CA ILE A 74 -2.46 -1.01 9.90
C ILE A 74 -3.04 -0.99 11.31
N THR A 75 -2.20 -1.33 12.29
CA THR A 75 -2.53 -1.38 13.71
C THR A 75 -2.04 -0.16 14.46
#